data_AF-A0AAU3QCZ0-F1
#
_entry.id   AF-A0AAU3QCZ0-F1
#
_cell.length_a   1.000
_cell.length_b   1.000
_cell.length_c   1.000
_cell.angle_alpha   90.00
_cell.angle_beta   90.00
_cell.angle_gamma   90.00
#
_symmetry.space_group_name_H-M   'P 1'
#
loop_
_entity.id
_entity.type
_entity.pdbx_description
1 polymer ?
#
loop_
_entity_poly.entity_id
_entity_poly.type
_entity_poly.pdbx_seq_one_letter_code
_entity_poly.pdbx_strand_id
1 'polypeptide(L)'
;MANQNLPDPVTFSDRACRGVDQDFFFPSDAEQKRMVRRFCGGCPRLAECADWAISEVLAGRLAESFVAGVQMPQLYGKTPRQKRRENAAAELAEVAEAARGARMEGAA
;
A
#
# COMPACT_ATOMS: atom_id res chain seq x y z
N MET A 1 -17.20 10.95 3.32
CA MET A 1 -17.21 10.15 4.56
C MET A 1 -17.40 8.69 4.16
N ALA A 2 -16.33 7.90 4.18
CA ALA A 2 -16.42 6.44 4.04
C ALA A 2 -15.42 5.85 5.03
N ASN A 3 -15.85 5.75 6.29
CA ASN A 3 -15.13 5.02 7.33
C ASN A 3 -16.10 4.01 7.91
N GLN A 4 -16.21 2.85 7.27
CA GLN A 4 -16.78 1.65 7.88
C GLN A 4 -15.98 0.44 7.41
N ASN A 5 -14.93 0.15 8.18
CA ASN A 5 -14.43 -1.21 8.41
C ASN A 5 -14.03 -1.97 7.13
N LEU A 6 -13.15 -1.40 6.29
CA LEU A 6 -12.44 -2.21 5.31
C LEU A 6 -11.66 -3.29 6.09
N PRO A 7 -11.91 -4.58 5.83
CA PRO A 7 -11.20 -5.63 6.54
C PRO A 7 -9.71 -5.47 6.28
N ASP A 8 -8.91 -5.63 7.34
CA ASP A 8 -7.46 -5.62 7.22
C ASP A 8 -7.06 -6.58 6.10
N PRO A 9 -6.27 -6.13 5.11
CA PRO A 9 -5.88 -6.95 3.97
C PRO A 9 -5.21 -8.28 4.35
N VAL A 10 -4.66 -8.39 5.56
CA VAL A 10 -4.13 -9.63 6.12
C VAL A 10 -5.18 -10.73 6.30
N THR A 11 -6.46 -10.39 6.30
CA THR A 11 -7.56 -11.36 6.43
C THR A 11 -7.92 -12.04 5.10
N PHE A 12 -7.57 -11.44 3.95
CA PHE A 12 -7.84 -12.03 2.64
C PHE A 12 -6.95 -13.24 2.38
N SER A 13 -7.56 -14.39 2.10
CA SER A 13 -6.83 -15.65 1.85
C SER A 13 -6.06 -15.67 0.53
N ASP A 14 -6.47 -14.85 -0.44
CA ASP A 14 -5.94 -14.73 -1.81
C ASP A 14 -4.91 -13.59 -1.98
N ARG A 15 -4.50 -12.93 -0.89
CA ARG A 15 -3.41 -11.94 -0.94
C ARG A 15 -2.10 -12.59 -1.39
N ALA A 16 -1.39 -11.94 -2.31
CA ALA A 16 -0.13 -12.46 -2.85
C ALA A 16 0.98 -12.55 -1.79
N CYS A 17 0.98 -11.64 -0.80
CA CYS A 17 1.98 -11.60 0.28
C CYS A 17 1.86 -12.72 1.33
N ARG A 18 0.89 -13.62 1.21
CA ARG A 18 0.70 -14.71 2.18
C ARG A 18 1.92 -15.64 2.19
N GLY A 19 2.59 -15.74 3.34
CA GLY A 19 3.78 -16.58 3.51
C GLY A 19 5.08 -15.93 3.04
N VAL A 20 5.04 -14.67 2.60
CA VAL A 20 6.23 -13.87 2.31
C VAL A 20 6.80 -13.32 3.62
N ASP A 21 8.12 -13.30 3.74
CA ASP A 21 8.81 -12.72 4.88
C ASP A 21 8.47 -11.23 5.02
N GLN A 22 8.28 -10.75 6.25
CA GLN A 22 7.93 -9.35 6.50
C GLN A 22 9.08 -8.41 6.09
N ASP A 23 10.34 -8.85 6.23
CA ASP A 23 11.52 -8.06 5.88
C ASP A 23 11.54 -7.69 4.39
N PHE A 24 10.86 -8.47 3.54
CA PHE A 24 10.67 -8.13 2.14
C PHE A 24 10.01 -6.77 1.95
N PHE A 25 9.13 -6.34 2.86
CA PHE A 25 8.42 -5.06 2.80
C PHE A 25 9.19 -3.90 3.46
N PHE A 26 10.44 -4.13 3.89
CA PHE A 26 11.35 -3.12 4.43
C PHE A 26 12.62 -2.99 3.57
N PRO A 27 12.49 -2.60 2.29
CA PRO A 27 13.61 -2.56 1.37
C PRO A 27 14.63 -1.49 1.77
N SER A 28 15.91 -1.85 1.67
CA SER A 28 17.05 -0.99 2.00
C SER A 28 17.57 -0.17 0.81
N ASP A 29 17.33 -0.63 -0.42
CA ASP A 29 17.83 0.00 -1.64
C ASP A 29 16.75 0.20 -2.73
N ALA A 30 17.13 0.88 -3.81
CA ALA A 30 16.22 1.20 -4.92
C ALA A 30 15.78 -0.03 -5.73
N GLU A 31 16.59 -1.08 -5.79
CA GLU A 31 16.25 -2.31 -6.50
C GLU A 31 15.20 -3.11 -5.74
N GLN A 32 15.39 -3.29 -4.45
CA GLN A 32 14.42 -3.91 -3.55
C GLN A 32 13.09 -3.15 -3.58
N LYS A 33 13.11 -1.82 -3.58
CA LYS A 33 11.90 -1.00 -3.74
C LYS A 33 11.14 -1.29 -5.04
N ARG A 34 11.86 -1.45 -6.16
CA ARG A 34 11.25 -1.82 -7.45
C ARG A 34 10.66 -3.23 -7.40
N MET A 35 11.35 -4.18 -6.76
CA MET A 35 10.86 -5.55 -6.59
C MET A 35 9.56 -5.59 -5.79
N VAL A 36 9.51 -4.91 -4.63
CA VAL A 36 8.30 -4.86 -3.79
C VAL A 36 7.15 -4.18 -4.53
N ARG A 37 7.41 -3.07 -5.24
CA ARG A 37 6.42 -2.42 -6.11
C ARG A 37 5.81 -3.37 -7.12
N ARG A 38 6.65 -4.11 -7.85
CA ARG A 38 6.20 -5.08 -8.85
C ARG A 38 5.44 -6.25 -8.22
N PHE A 39 5.90 -6.73 -7.08
CA PHE A 39 5.25 -7.80 -6.32
C PHE A 39 3.84 -7.39 -5.90
N CYS A 40 3.69 -6.22 -5.27
CA CYS A 40 2.37 -5.69 -4.90
C CYS A 40 1.49 -5.44 -6.14
N GLY A 41 2.07 -4.97 -7.24
CA GLY A 41 1.38 -4.75 -8.51
C GLY A 41 0.67 -5.98 -9.09
N GLY A 42 1.14 -7.18 -8.75
CA GLY A 42 0.49 -8.45 -9.15
C GLY A 42 -0.54 -8.99 -8.17
N CYS A 43 -0.81 -8.29 -7.05
CA CYS A 43 -1.71 -8.79 -6.02
C CYS A 43 -3.19 -8.61 -6.43
N PRO A 44 -4.03 -9.66 -6.35
CA PRO A 44 -5.46 -9.55 -6.71
C PRO A 44 -6.26 -8.65 -5.76
N ARG A 45 -5.68 -8.31 -4.59
CA ARG A 45 -6.25 -7.44 -3.56
C ARG A 45 -5.57 -6.07 -3.48
N LEU A 46 -4.87 -5.66 -4.55
CA LEU A 46 -4.11 -4.42 -4.55
C LEU A 46 -4.99 -3.20 -4.26
N ALA A 47 -6.19 -3.13 -4.86
CA ALA A 47 -7.11 -2.03 -4.67
C ALA A 47 -7.55 -1.92 -3.20
N GLU A 48 -8.07 -3.02 -2.64
CA GLU A 48 -8.55 -3.07 -1.26
C GLU A 48 -7.41 -2.81 -0.26
N CYS A 49 -6.20 -3.28 -0.56
CA CYS A 49 -5.02 -3.03 0.25
C CYS A 49 -4.64 -1.56 0.27
N ALA A 50 -4.67 -0.91 -0.90
CA ALA A 50 -4.37 0.51 -1.02
C ALA A 50 -5.42 1.37 -0.31
N ASP A 51 -6.71 1.09 -0.49
CA ASP A 51 -7.81 1.81 0.17
C ASP A 51 -7.72 1.75 1.70
N TRP A 52 -7.49 0.55 2.23
CA TRP A 52 -7.32 0.37 3.67
C TRP A 52 -6.14 1.18 4.19
N ALA A 53 -5.00 1.12 3.49
CA ALA A 53 -3.76 1.77 3.91
C ALA A 53 -3.87 3.30 3.98
N ILE A 54 -4.75 3.94 3.19
CA ILE A 54 -4.99 5.39 3.23
C ILE A 54 -5.39 5.85 4.63
N SER A 55 -6.35 5.16 5.25
CA SER A 55 -6.84 5.54 6.58
C SER A 55 -5.78 5.29 7.65
N GLU A 56 -5.03 4.19 7.52
CA GLU A 56 -3.98 3.81 8.45
C GLU A 56 -2.77 4.76 8.42
N VAL A 57 -2.36 5.21 7.23
CA VAL A 57 -1.24 6.16 7.09
C VAL A 57 -1.61 7.55 7.58
N LEU A 58 -2.84 8.02 7.33
CA LEU A 58 -3.33 9.30 7.83
C LEU A 58 -3.45 9.30 9.36
N ALA A 59 -3.93 8.19 9.94
CA ALA A 59 -3.95 7.97 11.38
C ALA A 59 -2.54 7.79 11.98
N GLY A 60 -1.54 7.51 11.15
CA GLY A 60 -0.16 7.35 11.57
C GLY A 60 0.19 5.99 12.15
N ARG A 61 -0.63 4.97 11.89
CA ARG A 61 -0.40 3.58 12.32
C ARG A 61 0.55 2.83 11.37
N LEU A 62 0.67 3.28 10.12
CA LEU A 62 1.66 2.79 9.16
C LEU A 62 2.81 3.79 9.00
N ALA A 63 4.04 3.28 9.12
CA ALA A 63 5.29 4.01 8.89
C ALA A 63 6.40 3.03 8.48
N GLU A 64 7.40 3.53 7.76
CA GLU A 64 8.68 2.84 7.47
C GLU A 64 8.62 1.52 6.68
N SER A 65 7.44 1.06 6.30
CA SER A 65 7.22 -0.14 5.48
C SER A 65 6.76 0.18 4.05
N PHE A 66 6.65 -0.85 3.21
CA PHE A 66 5.90 -0.81 1.95
C PHE A 66 4.52 -1.45 2.12
N VAL A 67 3.49 -0.76 1.64
CA VAL A 67 2.11 -1.29 1.59
C VAL A 67 1.52 -0.93 0.24
N ALA A 68 0.86 -1.91 -0.42
CA ALA A 68 0.30 -1.75 -1.77
C ALA A 68 1.30 -1.18 -2.80
N GLY A 69 2.60 -1.47 -2.65
CA GLY A 69 3.66 -0.95 -3.53
C GLY A 69 4.08 0.50 -3.23
N VAL A 70 3.46 1.16 -2.25
CA VAL A 70 3.78 2.52 -1.83
C VAL A 70 4.68 2.49 -0.60
N GLN A 71 5.68 3.36 -0.56
CA GLN A 71 6.53 3.55 0.61
C GLN A 71 5.79 4.37 1.66
N MET A 72 5.59 3.82 2.85
CA MET A 72 4.99 4.53 3.96
C MET A 72 5.94 5.61 4.49
N PRO A 73 5.41 6.71 5.07
CA PRO A 73 6.22 7.82 5.57
C PRO A 73 7.31 7.33 6.54
N GLN A 74 8.53 7.81 6.33
CA GLN A 74 9.59 7.63 7.31
C GLN A 74 9.30 8.46 8.56
N LEU A 75 9.61 7.92 9.74
CA LEU A 75 9.41 8.64 11.00
C LEU A 75 10.33 9.86 11.08
N TYR A 76 11.56 9.72 10.59
CA TYR A 76 12.58 10.76 10.57
C TYR A 76 12.63 11.47 9.22
N GLY A 77 12.89 12.78 9.21
CA GLY A 77 13.04 13.55 7.98
C GLY A 77 12.74 15.05 8.14
N LYS A 78 13.11 15.83 7.12
CA LYS A 78 12.99 17.30 7.14
C LYS A 78 11.58 17.81 6.82
N THR A 79 10.76 17.01 6.13
CA THR A 79 9.39 17.37 5.75
C THR A 79 8.43 17.19 6.92
N PRO A 80 7.43 18.08 7.11
CA PRO A 80 6.40 17.89 8.13
C PRO A 80 5.75 16.50 8.05
N ARG A 81 5.55 15.86 9.21
CA ARG A 81 5.00 14.49 9.31
C ARG A 81 3.62 14.39 8.63
N GLN A 82 2.78 15.41 8.79
CA GLN A 82 1.45 15.48 8.19
C GLN A 82 1.52 15.46 6.66
N LYS A 83 2.32 16.35 6.05
CA LYS A 83 2.48 16.42 4.59
C LYS A 83 3.00 15.11 3.99
N ARG A 84 3.88 14.40 4.69
CA ARG A 84 4.38 13.08 4.23
C ARG A 84 3.28 12.02 4.21
N ARG A 85 2.40 12.02 5.22
CA ARG A 85 1.23 11.13 5.27
C ARG A 85 0.24 11.44 4.17
N GLU A 86 -0.02 12.72 3.91
CA GLU A 86 -0.90 13.16 2.82
C GLU A 86 -0.36 12.74 1.45
N ASN A 87 0.93 12.90 1.20
CA ASN A 87 1.55 12.44 -0.04
C ASN A 87 1.44 10.93 -0.22
N ALA A 88 1.71 10.15 0.84
CA ALA A 88 1.58 8.68 0.78
C ALA A 88 0.12 8.26 0.58
N ALA A 89 -0.83 8.93 1.23
CA ALA A 89 -2.25 8.69 1.05
C ALA A 89 -2.71 9.00 -0.39
N ALA A 90 -2.19 10.06 -1.01
CA ALA A 90 -2.46 10.39 -2.40
C ALA A 90 -1.92 9.31 -3.36
N GLU A 91 -0.67 8.86 -3.17
CA GLU A 91 -0.08 7.78 -3.97
C GLU A 91 -0.86 6.47 -3.82
N LEU A 92 -1.33 6.14 -2.60
CA LEU A 92 -2.20 4.98 -2.36
C LEU A 92 -3.55 5.10 -3.08
N ALA A 93 -4.17 6.29 -3.08
CA ALA A 93 -5.43 6.51 -3.79
C ALA A 93 -5.27 6.28 -5.31
N GLU A 94 -4.17 6.76 -5.90
CA GLU A 94 -3.86 6.51 -7.31
C GLU A 94 -3.70 5.00 -7.60
N VAL A 95 -3.02 4.26 -6.73
CA VAL A 95 -2.88 2.80 -6.85
C VAL A 95 -4.23 2.09 -6.75
N ALA A 96 -5.09 2.51 -5.80
CA ALA A 96 -6.41 1.90 -5.62
C ALA A 96 -7.28 2.04 -6.88
N GLU A 97 -7.35 3.25 -7.45
CA GLU A 97 -8.10 3.52 -8.68
C GLU A 97 -7.51 2.77 -9.88
N ALA A 98 -6.20 2.79 -10.05
CA ALA A 98 -5.53 2.09 -11.15
C ALA A 98 -5.79 0.57 -11.09
N ALA A 99 -5.73 -0.03 -9.89
CA ALA A 99 -5.96 -1.46 -9.70
C ALA A 99 -7.42 -1.85 -9.97
N ARG A 100 -8.39 -1.00 -9.62
CA ARG A 100 -9.81 -1.20 -9.98
C ARG A 100 -10.02 -1.14 -11.49
N GLY A 101 -9.40 -0.17 -12.16
CA GLY A 101 -9.44 -0.03 -13.62
C GLY A 101 -8.89 -1.26 -14.34
N ALA A 102 -7.69 -1.71 -13.98
CA ALA A 102 -7.06 -2.88 -14.57
C ALA A 102 -7.89 -4.17 -14.40
N ARG A 103 -8.62 -4.31 -13.28
CA ARG A 103 -9.51 -5.45 -13.05
C ARG A 103 -10.73 -5.46 -13.97
N MET A 104 -11.22 -4.30 -14.40
CA MET A 104 -12.31 -4.22 -15.37
C MET A 104 -11.86 -4.59 -16.79
N GLU A 105 -10.63 -4.25 -17.17
CA GLU A 105 -10.07 -4.57 -18.49
C GLU A 105 -9.71 -6.06 -18.65
N GLY A 106 -9.34 -6.74 -17.56
CA GLY A 106 -9.05 -8.18 -17.56
C GLY A 106 -10.29 -9.11 -17.51
N ALA A 107 -11.51 -8.56 -17.53
CA ALA A 107 -12.76 -9.30 -17.47
C ALA A 107 -13.51 -9.37 -18.83
N ALA A 108 -12.87 -8.93 -19.91
CA ALA A 108 -13.39 -8.94 -21.29
C ALA A 108 -12.80 -10.09 -22.12
#